data_AF-A0A978VXX9-F1
#
_entry.id   AF-A0A978VXX9-F1
#
_cell.length_a   1.000
_cell.length_b   1.000
_cell.length_c   1.000
_cell.angle_alpha   90.00
_cell.angle_beta   90.00
_cell.angle_gamma   90.00
#
_symmetry.space_group_name_H-M   'P 1'
#
loop_
_entity.id
_entity.type
_entity.pdbx_description
1 polymer ?
#
loop_
_entity_poly.entity_id
_entity_poly.type
_entity_poly.pdbx_seq_one_letter_code
_entity_poly.pdbx_strand_id
1 'polypeptide(L)'
;MSSEAELASAMNDVGRPVVSRNRPSLQVAQFTWTSNKAAVIINQGGYVALMTNYPHRTEESRRHTNKTVTYKMDVRLFVQYPAAFLSCQFVLKCYWWVIYDRYPNGQLPTASTIFDTFFQDFPNTWSISRDVCHRFVVKHKWVTTVKSNGSGATKTNQVKSPCVPYELGVAQNKFFKKLGCATEWKSTSSGDIGDIKSGALYLVAAGDGGKDLAPYVNARFGWKRH
;
A
#
# COMPACT_ATOMS: atom_id res chain seq x y z
N MET A 1 19.17 49.27 32.31
CA MET A 1 18.52 48.11 32.97
C MET A 1 19.08 46.87 32.31
N SER A 2 19.69 46.00 33.11
CA SER A 2 20.78 45.07 32.74
C SER A 2 20.35 43.96 31.76
N SER A 3 21.21 43.70 30.77
CA SER A 3 21.15 42.56 29.83
C SER A 3 21.12 41.19 30.51
N GLU A 4 21.52 41.11 31.79
CA GLU A 4 21.41 39.90 32.60
C GLU A 4 19.97 39.56 32.97
N ALA A 5 19.07 40.55 33.04
CA ALA A 5 17.65 40.30 33.32
C ALA A 5 16.92 39.69 32.11
N GLU A 6 17.30 40.08 30.89
CA GLU A 6 16.79 39.46 29.66
C GLU A 6 17.37 38.05 29.45
N LEU A 7 18.66 37.84 29.75
CA LEU A 7 19.27 36.50 29.72
C LEU A 7 18.64 35.56 30.75
N ALA A 8 18.34 36.04 31.96
CA ALA A 8 17.68 35.25 33.00
C ALA A 8 16.24 34.89 32.61
N SER A 9 15.52 35.77 31.91
CA SER A 9 14.19 35.46 31.36
C SER A 9 14.23 34.44 30.22
N ALA A 10 15.30 34.45 29.40
CA ALA A 10 15.49 33.48 28.32
C ALA A 10 15.95 32.10 28.83
N MET A 11 16.71 32.06 29.93
CA MET A 11 17.19 30.82 30.55
C MET A 11 16.16 30.13 31.45
N ASN A 12 15.12 30.85 31.89
CA ASN A 12 14.00 30.29 32.66
C ASN A 12 12.85 29.75 31.80
N ASP A 13 12.92 29.80 30.47
CA ASP A 13 11.96 29.11 29.59
C ASP A 13 12.34 27.62 29.44
N VAL A 14 12.65 26.98 30.57
CA VAL A 14 12.86 25.54 30.69
C VAL A 14 11.51 24.87 30.43
N GLY A 15 11.30 24.53 29.16
CA GLY A 15 10.38 23.49 28.73
C GLY A 15 8.98 23.64 29.29
N ARG A 16 8.28 24.72 28.92
CA ARG A 16 6.81 24.66 28.91
C ARG A 16 6.44 23.39 28.14
N PRO A 17 5.80 22.39 28.77
CA PRO A 17 5.31 21.25 28.02
C PRO A 17 4.41 21.85 26.95
N VAL A 18 4.76 21.61 25.68
CA VAL A 18 3.82 21.86 24.60
C VAL A 18 2.63 20.99 24.96
N VAL A 19 1.61 21.61 25.58
CA VAL A 19 0.34 20.97 25.82
C VAL A 19 -0.14 20.66 24.42
N SER A 20 0.11 19.42 24.00
CA SER A 20 -0.37 18.88 22.75
C SER A 20 -1.88 19.00 22.84
N ARG A 21 -2.43 20.09 22.31
CA ARG A 21 -3.87 20.39 22.25
C ARG A 21 -4.57 19.14 21.77
N ASN A 22 -5.07 18.32 22.70
CA ASN A 22 -5.86 17.10 22.53
C ASN A 22 -5.71 16.44 21.16
N ARG A 23 -4.47 16.24 20.67
CA ARG A 23 -4.28 15.64 19.36
C ARG A 23 -4.60 14.17 19.57
N PRO A 24 -5.62 13.62 18.89
CA PRO A 24 -5.97 12.22 19.05
C PRO A 24 -4.72 11.37 18.82
N SER A 25 -4.51 10.37 19.67
CA SER A 25 -3.41 9.43 19.52
C SER A 25 -3.46 8.80 18.12
N LEU A 26 -2.28 8.49 17.57
CA LEU A 26 -2.20 7.76 16.31
C LEU A 26 -2.80 6.38 16.55
N GLN A 27 -3.84 6.04 15.78
CA GLN A 27 -4.41 4.71 15.79
C GLN A 27 -3.76 3.85 14.71
N VAL A 28 -3.64 2.55 15.00
CA VAL A 28 -2.95 1.59 14.12
C VAL A 28 -3.85 0.41 13.83
N ALA A 29 -3.96 0.03 12.56
CA ALA A 29 -4.55 -1.23 12.11
C ALA A 29 -3.50 -1.99 11.33
N GLN A 30 -3.66 -3.29 11.36
CA GLN A 30 -2.96 -4.19 10.47
C GLN A 30 -3.97 -4.75 9.49
N PHE A 31 -3.60 -4.76 8.21
CA PHE A 31 -4.33 -5.44 7.16
C PHE A 31 -3.43 -6.49 6.55
N THR A 32 -3.92 -7.71 6.48
CA THR A 32 -3.35 -8.75 5.65
C THR A 32 -4.27 -8.94 4.46
N TRP A 33 -3.71 -9.01 3.25
CA TRP A 33 -4.50 -9.21 2.02
C TRP A 33 -5.35 -10.49 2.09
N THR A 34 -4.88 -11.48 2.83
CA THR A 34 -5.62 -12.70 3.10
C THR A 34 -5.72 -12.94 4.60
N SER A 35 -6.88 -13.45 5.04
CA SER A 35 -7.10 -13.91 6.41
C SER A 35 -6.50 -15.31 6.65
N ASN A 36 -6.37 -16.10 5.59
CA ASN A 36 -5.81 -17.47 5.62
C ASN A 36 -4.28 -17.52 5.46
N LYS A 37 -3.59 -16.36 5.40
CA LYS A 37 -2.13 -16.25 5.21
C LYS A 37 -1.63 -16.84 3.88
N ALA A 38 -2.51 -17.10 2.90
CA ALA A 38 -2.12 -17.52 1.57
C ALA A 38 -1.67 -16.31 0.72
N ALA A 39 -0.83 -16.57 -0.29
CA ALA A 39 -0.51 -15.57 -1.30
C ALA A 39 -1.76 -15.21 -2.11
N VAL A 40 -1.87 -13.95 -2.53
CA VAL A 40 -2.87 -13.56 -3.55
C VAL A 40 -2.23 -13.81 -4.91
N ILE A 41 -2.96 -14.44 -5.82
CA ILE A 41 -2.53 -14.53 -7.22
C ILE A 41 -2.96 -13.23 -7.92
N ILE A 42 -1.98 -12.46 -8.38
CA ILE A 42 -2.19 -11.36 -9.31
C ILE A 42 -2.31 -11.97 -10.69
N ASN A 43 -3.54 -12.05 -11.18
CA ASN A 43 -3.83 -12.48 -12.55
C ASN A 43 -3.59 -11.33 -13.54
N GLN A 44 -3.65 -11.68 -14.83
CA GLN A 44 -3.72 -10.70 -15.91
C GLN A 44 -4.86 -9.69 -15.67
N GLY A 45 -4.59 -8.40 -15.90
CA GLY A 45 -5.53 -7.32 -15.56
C GLY A 45 -5.37 -6.73 -14.16
N GLY A 46 -4.45 -7.25 -13.34
CA GLY A 46 -4.05 -6.65 -12.07
C GLY A 46 -5.00 -6.93 -10.91
N TYR A 47 -4.57 -6.53 -9.72
CA TYR A 47 -5.27 -6.76 -8.46
C TYR A 47 -5.39 -5.46 -7.68
N VAL A 48 -6.58 -5.20 -7.13
CA VAL A 48 -6.87 -4.00 -6.33
C VAL A 48 -7.31 -4.45 -4.95
N ALA A 49 -6.71 -3.87 -3.91
CA ALA A 49 -7.09 -4.11 -2.52
C ALA A 49 -7.43 -2.81 -1.79
N LEU A 50 -8.51 -2.83 -1.01
CA LEU A 50 -8.89 -1.72 -0.13
C LEU A 50 -7.96 -1.65 1.07
N MET A 51 -7.31 -0.49 1.25
CA MET A 51 -6.37 -0.22 2.35
C MET A 51 -7.02 0.54 3.51
N THR A 52 -7.99 1.41 3.22
CA THR A 52 -8.80 2.09 4.24
C THR A 52 -10.00 1.22 4.57
N ASN A 53 -9.80 0.19 5.39
CA ASN A 53 -10.86 -0.73 5.82
C ASN A 53 -11.07 -0.71 7.33
N TYR A 54 -11.41 0.45 7.88
CA TYR A 54 -11.54 0.67 9.32
C TYR A 54 -13.01 0.49 9.75
N PRO A 55 -13.39 -0.62 10.41
CA PRO A 55 -14.76 -0.76 10.91
C PRO A 55 -14.98 0.08 12.17
N HIS A 56 -16.24 0.41 12.42
CA HIS A 56 -16.64 1.28 13.53
C HIS A 56 -16.85 0.50 14.82
N ARG A 57 -15.94 0.66 15.79
CA ARG A 57 -15.99 0.04 17.12
C ARG A 57 -15.18 0.86 18.13
N THR A 58 -15.25 0.49 19.40
CA THR A 58 -14.57 1.17 20.51
C THR A 58 -13.09 0.78 20.67
N GLU A 59 -12.63 -0.31 20.03
CA GLU A 59 -11.24 -0.81 20.10
C GLU A 59 -10.23 0.14 19.43
N GLU A 60 -8.95 0.02 19.78
CA GLU A 60 -7.89 0.91 19.31
C GLU A 60 -7.67 0.88 17.79
N SER A 61 -7.77 -0.30 17.16
CA SER A 61 -7.54 -0.51 15.72
C SER A 61 -8.75 -0.16 14.84
N ARG A 62 -9.74 0.53 15.41
CA ARG A 62 -11.05 0.78 14.82
C ARG A 62 -11.33 2.27 14.76
N ARG A 63 -12.25 2.66 13.88
CA ARG A 63 -12.68 4.07 13.78
C ARG A 63 -13.75 4.37 14.81
N HIS A 64 -13.60 5.49 15.52
CA HIS A 64 -14.60 6.00 16.48
C HIS A 64 -15.50 7.07 15.91
N THR A 65 -15.14 7.61 14.74
CA THR A 65 -15.88 8.69 14.06
C THR A 65 -16.10 8.31 12.60
N ASN A 66 -16.98 9.06 11.92
CA ASN A 66 -17.23 8.91 10.49
C ASN A 66 -16.23 9.70 9.64
N LYS A 67 -15.16 10.25 10.23
CA LYS A 67 -14.07 10.93 9.51
C LYS A 67 -12.72 10.46 10.03
N THR A 68 -11.88 9.95 9.13
CA THR A 68 -10.53 9.49 9.47
C THR A 68 -9.52 10.08 8.50
N VAL A 69 -8.27 10.27 8.93
CA VAL A 69 -7.18 10.66 8.03
C VAL A 69 -6.02 9.69 8.14
N THR A 70 -5.78 8.94 7.06
CA THR A 70 -4.63 8.04 6.93
C THR A 70 -3.38 8.87 6.63
N TYR A 71 -2.43 8.86 7.56
CA TYR A 71 -1.24 9.72 7.50
C TYR A 71 0.03 8.94 7.14
N LYS A 72 0.12 7.69 7.60
CA LYS A 72 1.29 6.81 7.41
C LYS A 72 0.83 5.41 7.01
N MET A 73 1.64 4.74 6.20
CA MET A 73 1.41 3.36 5.80
C MET A 73 2.74 2.64 5.69
N ASP A 74 2.88 1.51 6.37
CA ASP A 74 3.99 0.55 6.28
C ASP A 74 3.52 -0.65 5.47
N VAL A 75 4.10 -0.88 4.30
CA VAL A 75 3.76 -2.01 3.43
C VAL A 75 4.93 -2.98 3.40
N ARG A 76 4.72 -4.19 3.92
CA ARG A 76 5.71 -5.27 3.92
C ARG A 76 5.24 -6.38 2.98
N LEU A 77 6.02 -6.62 1.94
CA LEU A 77 5.69 -7.57 0.88
C LEU A 77 6.76 -8.64 0.82
N PHE A 78 6.35 -9.84 0.43
CA PHE A 78 7.24 -10.86 -0.10
C PHE A 78 6.66 -11.32 -1.43
N VAL A 79 7.32 -10.99 -2.54
CA VAL A 79 6.82 -11.31 -3.88
C VAL A 79 7.56 -12.53 -4.39
N GLN A 80 6.83 -13.58 -4.72
CA GLN A 80 7.37 -14.76 -5.38
C GLN A 80 6.53 -15.10 -6.61
N TYR A 81 7.03 -16.03 -7.43
CA TYR A 81 6.28 -16.59 -8.54
C TYR A 81 5.60 -17.92 -8.13
N PRO A 82 4.53 -18.36 -8.82
CA PRO A 82 3.90 -19.65 -8.58
C PRO A 82 4.83 -20.82 -8.92
N ALA A 83 4.80 -21.92 -8.16
CA ALA A 83 5.74 -23.05 -8.30
C ALA A 83 5.93 -23.57 -9.75
N ALA A 84 4.90 -23.46 -10.60
CA ALA A 84 4.93 -23.86 -12.01
C ALA A 84 6.03 -23.16 -12.84
N PHE A 85 6.50 -21.97 -12.43
CA PHE A 85 7.51 -21.22 -13.18
C PHE A 85 8.95 -21.47 -12.68
N LEU A 86 9.19 -22.35 -11.69
CA LEU A 86 10.52 -22.51 -11.07
C LEU A 86 11.58 -23.04 -12.05
N SER A 87 11.15 -23.73 -13.10
CA SER A 87 12.00 -24.31 -14.15
C SER A 87 12.28 -23.36 -15.33
N CYS A 88 11.65 -22.19 -15.37
CA CYS A 88 11.80 -21.24 -16.47
C CYS A 88 12.87 -20.18 -16.17
N GLN A 89 13.57 -19.73 -17.21
CA GLN A 89 14.45 -18.56 -17.14
C GLN A 89 13.67 -17.31 -17.52
N PHE A 90 13.63 -16.31 -16.63
CA PHE A 90 12.89 -15.06 -16.88
C PHE A 90 13.33 -13.91 -15.97
N VAL A 91 12.95 -12.71 -16.39
CA VAL A 91 12.92 -11.49 -15.55
C VAL A 91 11.50 -10.94 -15.63
N LEU A 92 10.80 -10.93 -14.50
CA LEU A 92 9.44 -10.40 -14.42
C LEU A 92 9.39 -9.24 -13.44
N LYS A 93 8.48 -8.30 -13.71
CA LYS A 93 8.25 -7.13 -12.88
C LYS A 93 6.84 -7.16 -12.32
N CYS A 94 6.72 -6.75 -11.08
CA CYS A 94 5.45 -6.44 -10.45
C CYS A 94 5.43 -4.94 -10.16
N TYR A 95 4.44 -4.27 -10.73
CA TYR A 95 4.23 -2.85 -10.57
C TYR A 95 3.21 -2.61 -9.47
N TRP A 96 3.48 -1.62 -8.63
CA TRP A 96 2.67 -1.30 -7.46
C TRP A 96 2.28 0.16 -7.46
N TRP A 97 1.04 0.44 -7.08
CA TRP A 97 0.53 1.79 -6.92
C TRP A 97 -0.27 1.93 -5.64
N VAL A 98 -0.09 3.06 -4.97
CA VAL A 98 -1.01 3.54 -3.94
C VAL A 98 -1.90 4.57 -4.57
N ILE A 99 -3.19 4.26 -4.67
CA ILE A 99 -4.19 5.09 -5.35
C ILE A 99 -5.17 5.63 -4.33
N TYR A 100 -5.41 6.94 -4.37
CA TYR A 100 -6.47 7.59 -3.61
C TYR A 100 -7.67 7.86 -4.52
N ASP A 101 -8.84 7.37 -4.14
CA ASP A 101 -10.11 7.56 -4.83
C ASP A 101 -10.95 8.60 -4.08
N ARG A 102 -11.14 9.77 -4.69
CA ARG A 102 -11.92 10.87 -4.10
C ARG A 102 -13.40 10.54 -3.96
N TYR A 103 -13.95 9.72 -4.88
CA TYR A 103 -15.38 9.49 -5.03
C TYR A 103 -15.70 7.99 -5.25
N PRO A 104 -15.44 7.13 -4.25
CA PRO A 104 -15.82 5.73 -4.31
C PRO A 104 -17.34 5.57 -4.47
N ASN A 105 -17.74 4.59 -5.27
CA ASN A 105 -19.14 4.31 -5.60
C ASN A 105 -19.70 3.09 -4.84
N GLY A 106 -19.03 2.65 -3.77
CA GLY A 106 -19.42 1.50 -2.97
C GLY A 106 -19.05 0.14 -3.56
N GLN A 107 -18.38 0.10 -4.71
CA GLN A 107 -17.83 -1.11 -5.33
C GLN A 107 -16.30 -0.99 -5.44
N LEU A 108 -15.60 -2.10 -5.24
CA LEU A 108 -14.14 -2.13 -5.39
C LEU A 108 -13.80 -2.01 -6.88
N PRO A 109 -13.02 -0.99 -7.32
CA PRO A 109 -12.67 -0.86 -8.72
C PRO A 109 -11.71 -1.97 -9.15
N THR A 110 -11.73 -2.33 -10.44
CA THR A 110 -10.72 -3.16 -11.09
C THR A 110 -9.58 -2.27 -11.59
N ALA A 111 -8.42 -2.84 -11.96
CA ALA A 111 -7.35 -2.01 -12.49
C ALA A 111 -7.76 -1.33 -13.81
N SER A 112 -8.57 -1.99 -14.64
CA SER A 112 -9.09 -1.45 -15.90
C SER A 112 -10.09 -0.30 -15.74
N THR A 113 -10.71 -0.11 -14.57
CA THR A 113 -11.54 1.07 -14.30
C THR A 113 -10.76 2.24 -13.72
N ILE A 114 -9.50 2.01 -13.31
CA ILE A 114 -8.59 3.04 -12.78
C ILE A 114 -7.66 3.54 -13.88
N PHE A 115 -7.08 2.60 -14.62
CA PHE A 115 -6.03 2.86 -15.61
C PHE A 115 -6.52 2.63 -17.04
N ASP A 116 -5.91 3.34 -17.99
CA ASP A 116 -5.88 2.94 -19.38
C ASP A 116 -4.95 1.71 -19.50
N THR A 117 -5.57 0.55 -19.74
CA THR A 117 -4.90 -0.74 -19.83
C THR A 117 -4.78 -1.24 -21.27
N PHE A 118 -4.71 -0.35 -22.26
CA PHE A 118 -4.63 -0.72 -23.69
C PHE A 118 -3.57 -1.81 -23.96
N PHE A 119 -2.38 -1.66 -23.35
CA PHE A 119 -1.36 -2.71 -23.30
C PHE A 119 -1.46 -3.46 -21.97
N GLN A 120 -2.43 -4.38 -21.86
CA GLN A 120 -2.76 -5.06 -20.60
C GLN A 120 -1.59 -5.88 -20.03
N ASP A 121 -0.72 -6.41 -20.88
CA ASP A 121 0.45 -7.19 -20.42
C ASP A 121 1.65 -6.33 -20.03
N PHE A 122 1.56 -5.01 -20.20
CA PHE A 122 2.66 -4.08 -19.94
C PHE A 122 2.24 -2.98 -18.96
N PRO A 123 2.12 -3.29 -17.65
CA PRO A 123 1.61 -2.33 -16.68
C PRO A 123 2.49 -1.08 -16.48
N ASN A 124 3.73 -1.07 -16.99
CA ASN A 124 4.55 0.14 -17.04
C ASN A 124 3.95 1.24 -17.93
N THR A 125 3.12 0.89 -18.91
CA THR A 125 2.48 1.86 -19.82
C THR A 125 1.17 2.40 -19.24
N TRP A 126 0.67 1.82 -18.15
CA TRP A 126 -0.63 2.18 -17.59
C TRP A 126 -0.58 3.57 -16.96
N SER A 127 -1.55 4.40 -17.32
CA SER A 127 -1.79 5.72 -16.73
C SER A 127 -3.24 5.82 -16.28
N ILE A 128 -3.56 6.68 -15.31
CA ILE A 128 -4.95 6.89 -14.88
C ILE A 128 -5.78 7.25 -16.11
N SER A 129 -6.90 6.54 -16.31
CA SER A 129 -7.74 6.74 -17.48
C SER A 129 -8.32 8.15 -17.49
N ARG A 130 -8.48 8.73 -18.69
CA ARG A 130 -8.82 10.16 -18.86
C ARG A 130 -10.18 10.51 -18.29
N ASP A 131 -11.14 9.60 -18.39
CA ASP A 131 -12.51 9.73 -17.89
C ASP A 131 -12.59 9.80 -16.36
N VAL A 132 -11.67 9.14 -15.65
CA VAL A 132 -11.65 9.05 -14.18
C VAL A 132 -10.48 9.80 -13.53
N CYS A 133 -9.74 10.60 -14.29
CA CYS A 133 -8.55 11.31 -13.80
C CYS A 133 -8.83 12.33 -12.70
N HIS A 134 -10.06 12.84 -12.61
CA HIS A 134 -10.53 13.73 -11.55
C HIS A 134 -10.87 12.98 -10.24
N ARG A 135 -11.08 11.66 -10.32
CA ARG A 135 -11.47 10.77 -9.22
C ARG A 135 -10.25 10.11 -8.58
N PHE A 136 -9.38 9.50 -9.37
CA PHE A 136 -8.23 8.73 -8.89
C PHE A 136 -6.93 9.56 -8.91
N VAL A 137 -6.16 9.47 -7.82
CA VAL A 137 -4.87 10.14 -7.66
C VAL A 137 -3.80 9.12 -7.27
N VAL A 138 -2.74 9.01 -8.06
CA VAL A 138 -1.57 8.20 -7.70
C VAL A 138 -0.78 8.91 -6.60
N LYS A 139 -0.68 8.29 -5.43
CA LYS A 139 0.10 8.79 -4.29
C LYS A 139 1.55 8.29 -4.34
N HIS A 140 1.74 7.01 -4.65
CA HIS A 140 3.06 6.39 -4.77
C HIS A 140 3.04 5.30 -5.84
N LYS A 141 4.20 5.05 -6.46
CA LYS A 141 4.43 3.92 -7.36
C LYS A 141 5.81 3.33 -7.14
N TRP A 142 5.96 2.01 -7.27
CA TRP A 142 7.26 1.33 -7.27
C TRP A 142 7.18 0.02 -8.05
N VAL A 143 8.35 -0.60 -8.27
CA VAL A 143 8.49 -1.85 -9.02
C VAL A 143 9.27 -2.84 -8.17
N THR A 144 8.82 -4.10 -8.18
CA THR A 144 9.57 -5.25 -7.67
C THR A 144 9.99 -6.09 -8.86
N THR A 145 11.27 -6.44 -8.97
CA THR A 145 11.77 -7.31 -10.05
C THR A 145 12.12 -8.67 -9.47
N VAL A 146 11.57 -9.73 -10.05
CA VAL A 146 11.84 -11.12 -9.66
C VAL A 146 12.58 -11.78 -10.82
N LYS A 147 13.62 -12.56 -10.52
CA LYS A 147 14.49 -13.17 -11.52
C LYS A 147 14.62 -14.67 -11.27
N SER A 148 14.50 -15.46 -12.33
CA SER A 148 14.73 -16.91 -12.27
C SER A 148 15.73 -17.31 -13.34
N ASN A 149 16.61 -18.24 -12.97
CA ASN A 149 17.54 -18.94 -13.86
C ASN A 149 17.05 -20.36 -14.24
N GLY A 150 15.82 -20.72 -13.89
CA GLY A 150 15.23 -22.04 -14.14
C GLY A 150 15.81 -23.20 -13.31
N SER A 151 16.71 -22.92 -12.36
CA SER A 151 17.41 -23.95 -11.60
C SER A 151 16.66 -24.37 -10.32
N GLY A 152 15.66 -23.61 -9.87
CA GLY A 152 15.00 -23.82 -8.58
C GLY A 152 15.95 -23.67 -7.37
N ALA A 153 15.40 -23.50 -6.16
CA ALA A 153 16.21 -23.24 -4.96
C ALA A 153 17.06 -24.43 -4.47
N THR A 154 16.72 -25.65 -4.89
CA THR A 154 17.24 -26.90 -4.30
C THR A 154 18.17 -27.69 -5.23
N LYS A 155 18.39 -27.27 -6.47
CA LYS A 155 19.32 -27.97 -7.37
C LYS A 155 20.76 -27.56 -7.06
N THR A 156 21.53 -28.50 -6.53
CA THR A 156 22.96 -28.38 -6.18
C THR A 156 23.90 -28.48 -7.39
N ASN A 157 23.38 -28.77 -8.58
CA ASN A 157 24.19 -28.88 -9.79
C ASN A 157 24.60 -27.48 -10.25
N GLN A 158 25.89 -27.14 -10.06
CA GLN A 158 26.49 -25.89 -10.53
C GLN A 158 26.16 -25.66 -12.01
N VAL A 159 25.53 -24.52 -12.31
CA VAL A 159 25.19 -24.12 -13.68
C VAL A 159 26.49 -23.84 -14.43
N LYS A 160 26.82 -24.67 -15.43
CA LYS A 160 28.06 -24.56 -16.24
C LYS A 160 28.03 -23.43 -17.30
N SER A 161 26.97 -22.62 -17.35
CA SER A 161 26.77 -21.54 -18.32
C SER A 161 26.54 -20.20 -17.62
N PRO A 162 26.76 -19.05 -18.31
CA PRO A 162 26.45 -17.73 -17.77
C PRO A 162 25.01 -17.68 -17.26
N CYS A 163 24.86 -17.52 -15.95
CA CYS A 163 23.60 -17.61 -15.25
C CYS A 163 23.24 -16.23 -14.70
N VAL A 164 22.06 -15.71 -15.03
CA VAL A 164 21.52 -14.52 -14.38
C VAL A 164 21.36 -14.84 -12.88
N PRO A 165 21.74 -13.93 -11.95
CA PRO A 165 21.48 -14.14 -10.53
C PRO A 165 19.99 -14.45 -10.31
N TYR A 166 19.71 -15.51 -9.57
CA TYR A 166 18.34 -15.92 -9.27
C TYR A 166 17.89 -15.29 -7.95
N GLU A 167 16.69 -14.71 -7.96
CA GLU A 167 16.06 -14.11 -6.79
C GLU A 167 14.59 -14.53 -6.83
N LEU A 168 14.31 -15.75 -6.33
CA LEU A 168 13.00 -16.40 -6.49
C LEU A 168 11.90 -15.76 -5.64
N GLY A 169 12.30 -14.99 -4.64
CA GLY A 169 11.42 -14.23 -3.79
C GLY A 169 12.10 -12.95 -3.33
N VAL A 170 11.36 -11.85 -3.36
CA VAL A 170 11.87 -10.51 -3.04
C VAL A 170 11.06 -9.93 -1.90
N ALA A 171 11.73 -9.69 -0.78
CA ALA A 171 11.15 -8.93 0.32
C ALA A 171 11.20 -7.43 0.02
N GLN A 172 10.12 -6.72 0.29
CA GLN A 172 10.06 -5.26 0.19
C GLN A 172 9.43 -4.69 1.45
N ASN A 173 10.03 -3.62 1.98
CA ASN A 173 9.45 -2.80 3.03
C ASN A 173 9.35 -1.37 2.49
N LYS A 174 8.13 -0.83 2.41
CA LYS A 174 7.86 0.52 1.94
C LYS A 174 7.09 1.28 3.00
N PHE A 175 7.72 2.35 3.51
CA PHE A 175 7.08 3.25 4.46
C PHE A 175 6.70 4.58 3.81
N PHE A 176 5.40 4.86 3.76
CA PHE A 176 4.83 6.08 3.22
C PHE A 176 4.47 7.04 4.37
N LYS A 177 4.92 8.28 4.28
CA LYS A 177 4.62 9.38 5.21
C LYS A 177 3.79 10.44 4.49
N LYS A 178 3.05 11.25 5.24
CA LYS A 178 2.31 12.42 4.73
C LYS A 178 1.30 12.07 3.62
N LEU A 179 0.64 10.92 3.73
CA LEU A 179 -0.38 10.51 2.75
C LEU A 179 -1.56 11.49 2.69
N GLY A 180 -2.01 11.94 3.87
CA GLY A 180 -3.07 12.94 4.01
C GLY A 180 -4.39 12.51 3.35
N CYS A 181 -4.69 11.22 3.38
CA CYS A 181 -5.89 10.67 2.74
C CYS A 181 -7.04 10.75 3.75
N ALA A 182 -7.93 11.72 3.57
CA ALA A 182 -9.14 11.83 4.35
C ALA A 182 -10.18 10.85 3.82
N THR A 183 -10.87 10.16 4.73
CA THR A 183 -11.94 9.22 4.42
C THR A 183 -13.16 9.63 5.22
N GLU A 184 -14.28 9.84 4.53
CA GLU A 184 -15.59 9.97 5.16
C GLU A 184 -16.37 8.67 5.02
N TRP A 185 -16.97 8.24 6.13
CA TRP A 185 -17.69 6.98 6.25
C TRP A 185 -19.19 7.23 6.32
N LYS A 186 -19.97 6.27 5.81
CA LYS A 186 -21.40 6.18 6.07
C LYS A 186 -21.63 5.79 7.54
N SER A 187 -22.85 5.98 8.02
CA SER A 187 -23.27 5.56 9.37
C SER A 187 -23.49 4.05 9.45
N THR A 188 -22.48 3.27 9.07
CA THR A 188 -22.46 1.81 9.10
C THR A 188 -21.33 1.32 9.99
N SER A 189 -21.39 0.05 10.40
CA SER A 189 -20.43 -0.54 11.35
C SER A 189 -19.25 -1.25 10.69
N SER A 190 -19.41 -1.72 9.45
CA SER A 190 -18.36 -2.36 8.67
C SER A 190 -17.32 -1.35 8.15
N GLY A 191 -16.25 -1.88 7.58
CA GLY A 191 -15.13 -1.13 7.02
C GLY A 191 -14.93 -1.44 5.54
N ASP A 192 -15.97 -1.88 4.84
CA ASP A 192 -15.88 -2.31 3.46
C ASP A 192 -16.02 -1.11 2.51
N ILE A 193 -15.73 -1.30 1.23
CA ILE A 193 -15.83 -0.23 0.23
C ILE A 193 -17.24 0.37 0.16
N GLY A 194 -18.27 -0.45 0.42
CA GLY A 194 -19.67 -0.02 0.49
C GLY A 194 -19.95 1.00 1.60
N ASP A 195 -19.11 1.05 2.63
CA ASP A 195 -19.25 1.93 3.79
C ASP A 195 -18.56 3.27 3.63
N ILE A 196 -17.75 3.43 2.58
CA ILE A 196 -17.03 4.67 2.34
C ILE A 196 -17.92 5.63 1.54
N LYS A 197 -18.09 6.84 2.05
CA LYS A 197 -18.80 7.94 1.39
C LYS A 197 -17.86 8.71 0.46
N SER A 198 -16.65 9.00 0.93
CA SER A 198 -15.62 9.68 0.14
C SER A 198 -14.22 9.30 0.59
N GLY A 199 -13.25 9.35 -0.33
CA GLY A 199 -11.83 9.21 0.00
C GLY A 199 -11.38 7.80 0.40
N ALA A 200 -11.34 6.86 -0.55
CA ALA A 200 -10.79 5.52 -0.32
C ALA A 200 -9.30 5.45 -0.71
N LEU A 201 -8.53 4.59 -0.03
CA LEU A 201 -7.14 4.30 -0.40
C LEU A 201 -7.03 2.85 -0.87
N TYR A 202 -6.38 2.64 -2.01
CA TYR A 202 -6.15 1.34 -2.60
C TYR A 202 -4.65 1.05 -2.75
N LEU A 203 -4.30 -0.23 -2.63
CA LEU A 203 -3.04 -0.76 -3.13
C LEU A 203 -3.38 -1.57 -4.38
N VAL A 204 -2.79 -1.18 -5.49
CA VAL A 204 -2.96 -1.85 -6.79
C VAL A 204 -1.64 -2.51 -7.16
N ALA A 205 -1.73 -3.72 -7.71
CA ALA A 205 -0.58 -4.47 -8.18
C ALA A 205 -0.86 -5.12 -9.54
N ALA A 206 0.12 -5.16 -10.42
CA ALA A 206 0.00 -5.82 -11.73
C ALA A 206 1.33 -6.48 -12.15
N GLY A 207 1.24 -7.64 -12.78
CA GLY A 207 2.38 -8.38 -13.31
C GLY A 207 2.66 -8.06 -14.78
N ASP A 208 3.94 -8.06 -15.14
CA ASP A 208 4.40 -7.90 -16.53
C ASP A 208 4.24 -9.20 -17.34
N GLY A 209 4.06 -9.07 -18.65
CA GLY A 209 4.10 -10.19 -19.62
C GLY A 209 2.90 -11.13 -19.60
N GLY A 210 1.75 -10.72 -19.05
CA GLY A 210 0.53 -11.54 -19.01
C GLY A 210 0.67 -12.83 -18.20
N LYS A 211 1.63 -12.86 -17.27
CA LYS A 211 1.90 -14.01 -16.40
C LYS A 211 1.38 -13.76 -14.99
N ASP A 212 0.88 -14.82 -14.37
CA ASP A 212 0.44 -14.78 -12.98
C ASP A 212 1.64 -14.61 -12.04
N LEU A 213 1.48 -13.73 -11.04
CA LEU A 213 2.44 -13.53 -9.95
C LEU A 213 1.75 -13.83 -8.61
N ALA A 214 2.48 -14.34 -7.63
CA ALA A 214 1.92 -14.75 -6.34
C ALA A 214 2.58 -14.02 -5.16
N PRO A 215 2.29 -12.72 -4.92
CA PRO A 215 2.78 -12.03 -3.74
C PRO A 215 2.08 -12.44 -2.44
N TYR A 216 2.86 -12.45 -1.35
CA TYR A 216 2.39 -12.33 0.02
C TYR A 216 2.51 -10.88 0.47
N VAL A 217 1.45 -10.35 1.09
CA VAL A 217 1.37 -8.93 1.46
C VAL A 217 0.88 -8.78 2.89
N ASN A 218 1.70 -8.13 3.72
CA ASN A 218 1.38 -7.70 5.07
C ASN A 218 1.53 -6.18 5.18
N ALA A 219 0.43 -5.46 5.37
CA ALA A 219 0.46 -4.01 5.48
C ALA A 219 -0.01 -3.54 6.87
N ARG A 220 0.64 -2.51 7.41
CA ARG A 220 0.28 -1.83 8.66
C ARG A 220 0.00 -0.35 8.36
N PHE A 221 -1.00 0.21 9.03
CA PHE A 221 -1.51 1.54 8.75
C PHE A 221 -1.49 2.37 10.02
N GLY A 222 -1.02 3.60 9.93
CA GLY A 222 -1.21 4.60 10.97
C GLY A 222 -2.15 5.69 10.49
N TRP A 223 -3.32 5.82 11.10
CA TRP A 223 -4.25 6.93 10.87
C TRP A 223 -4.44 7.76 12.13
N LYS A 224 -4.91 8.99 11.93
CA LYS A 224 -5.34 9.86 13.01
C LYS A 224 -6.84 10.08 12.90
N ARG A 225 -7.47 10.28 14.05
CA ARG A 225 -8.83 10.80 14.12
C ARG A 225 -8.84 12.24 13.64
N HIS A 226 -9.93 12.66 13.04
CA HIS A 226 -10.18 14.04 12.67
C HIS A 226 -11.55 14.49 13.17
#